data_AF-A0A956YSJ0-F1
#
_entry.id   AF-A0A956YSJ0-F1
#
_cell.length_a   1.000
_cell.length_b   1.000
_cell.length_c   1.000
_cell.angle_alpha   90.00
_cell.angle_beta   90.00
_cell.angle_gamma   90.00
#
_symmetry.space_group_name_H-M   'P 1'
#
loop_
_entity.id
_entity.type
_entity.pdbx_description
1 polymer ?
#
loop_
_entity_poly.entity_id
_entity_poly.type
_entity_poly.pdbx_seq_one_letter_code
_entity_poly.pdbx_strand_id
1 'polypeptide(L)'
;MEFIIQNASWLALMAALVGLAFSAFTANWILQQDTGTDRMRYIAGAIQRGAQAFLRREYRYVAIVVAGVFILLLVLSIIPHSGMSPYTAVAYLLGALASAVAGYVGMSIAVRSNLRTTAAAQKSLNQGLRVA
;
A
#
# COMPACT_ATOMS: atom_id res chain seq x y z
N MET A 1 16.36 -20.12 -21.47
CA MET A 1 16.93 -19.29 -20.38
C MET A 1 17.34 -17.90 -20.90
N GLU A 2 18.01 -17.82 -22.06
CA GLU A 2 18.44 -16.54 -22.67
C GLU A 2 17.31 -15.53 -22.91
N PHE A 3 16.14 -15.98 -23.40
CA PHE A 3 14.99 -15.10 -23.60
C PHE A 3 14.54 -14.35 -22.34
N ILE A 4 14.53 -15.04 -21.18
CA ILE A 4 14.13 -14.44 -19.90
C ILE A 4 15.16 -13.39 -19.48
N ILE A 5 16.45 -13.68 -19.61
CA ILE A 5 17.52 -12.76 -19.23
C ILE A 5 17.55 -11.53 -20.14
N GLN A 6 17.36 -11.71 -21.45
CA GLN A 6 17.30 -10.61 -22.41
C GLN A 6 16.07 -9.71 -22.25
N ASN A 7 14.93 -10.26 -21.80
CA ASN A 7 13.66 -9.54 -21.67
C ASN A 7 13.24 -9.28 -20.22
N ALA A 8 14.15 -9.47 -19.25
CA ALA A 8 13.83 -9.44 -17.82
C ALA A 8 13.15 -8.14 -17.37
N SER A 9 13.62 -7.00 -17.86
CA SER A 9 13.07 -5.68 -17.52
C SER A 9 11.63 -5.51 -18.02
N TRP A 10 11.34 -5.96 -19.25
CA TRP A 10 10.00 -5.88 -19.82
C TRP A 10 9.03 -6.82 -19.10
N LEU A 11 9.48 -8.05 -18.80
CA LEU A 11 8.70 -9.02 -18.03
C LEU A 11 8.38 -8.51 -16.63
N ALA A 12 9.35 -7.87 -15.95
CA ALA A 12 9.13 -7.27 -14.63
C ALA A 12 8.08 -6.14 -14.67
N LEU A 13 8.14 -5.26 -15.66
CA LEU A 13 7.15 -4.19 -15.83
C LEU A 13 5.76 -4.75 -16.12
N MET A 14 5.64 -5.76 -16.98
CA MET A 14 4.36 -6.41 -17.26
C MET A 14 3.78 -7.10 -16.03
N ALA A 15 4.61 -7.81 -15.26
CA ALA A 15 4.18 -8.45 -14.02
C ALA A 15 3.68 -7.42 -12.99
N ALA A 16 4.37 -6.29 -12.85
CA ALA A 16 3.95 -5.20 -11.97
C ALA A 16 2.58 -4.62 -12.38
N LEU A 17 2.37 -4.38 -13.69
CA LEU A 17 1.10 -3.88 -14.20
C LEU A 17 -0.05 -4.86 -13.98
N VAL A 18 0.17 -6.16 -14.26
CA VAL A 18 -0.84 -7.21 -14.01
C VAL A 18 -1.17 -7.30 -12.53
N GLY A 19 -0.16 -7.23 -11.64
CA GLY A 19 -0.37 -7.23 -10.19
C GLY A 19 -1.21 -6.05 -9.71
N LEU A 20 -0.94 -4.84 -10.21
CA LEU A 20 -1.72 -3.65 -9.89
C LEU A 20 -3.15 -3.75 -10.42
N ALA A 21 -3.34 -4.24 -11.65
CA ALA A 21 -4.66 -4.43 -12.25
C ALA A 21 -5.50 -5.45 -11.45
N PHE A 22 -4.88 -6.58 -11.08
CA PHE A 22 -5.54 -7.61 -10.27
C PHE A 22 -5.90 -7.10 -8.86
N SER A 23 -5.01 -6.32 -8.24
CA SER A 23 -5.26 -5.69 -6.94
C SER A 23 -6.44 -4.71 -7.02
N ALA A 24 -6.49 -3.88 -8.06
CA ALA A 24 -7.58 -2.93 -8.29
C ALA A 24 -8.92 -3.65 -8.55
N PHE A 25 -8.90 -4.71 -9.35
CA PHE A 25 -10.06 -5.55 -9.61
C PHE A 25 -10.60 -6.17 -8.31
N THR A 26 -9.72 -6.78 -7.52
CA THR A 26 -10.08 -7.44 -6.26
C THR A 26 -10.60 -6.43 -5.23
N ALA A 27 -9.94 -5.27 -5.10
CA ALA A 27 -10.40 -4.19 -4.24
C ALA A 27 -11.81 -3.72 -4.62
N ASN A 28 -12.08 -3.51 -5.92
CA ASN A 28 -13.40 -3.13 -6.40
C ASN A 28 -14.45 -4.21 -6.12
N TRP A 29 -14.11 -5.48 -6.36
CA TRP A 29 -15.00 -6.60 -6.08
C TRP A 29 -15.34 -6.71 -4.58
N ILE A 30 -14.37 -6.53 -3.69
CA ILE A 30 -14.59 -6.48 -2.24
C ILE A 30 -15.48 -5.29 -1.90
N LEU A 31 -15.21 -4.10 -2.41
CA LEU A 31 -15.97 -2.89 -2.08
C LEU A 31 -17.44 -2.94 -2.53
N GLN A 32 -17.78 -3.79 -3.50
CA GLN A 32 -19.15 -4.05 -3.93
C GLN A 32 -19.91 -5.03 -3.03
N GLN A 33 -19.24 -5.72 -2.09
CA GLN A 33 -19.92 -6.63 -1.16
C GLN A 33 -20.80 -5.88 -0.16
N ASP A 34 -21.81 -6.60 0.35
CA ASP A 34 -22.79 -6.10 1.31
C ASP A 34 -22.13 -5.52 2.57
N THR A 35 -22.67 -4.41 3.05
CA THR A 35 -22.16 -3.70 4.23
C THR A 35 -22.84 -4.10 5.54
N GLY A 36 -23.77 -5.05 5.50
CA GLY A 36 -24.47 -5.58 6.66
C GLY A 36 -25.44 -4.58 7.28
N THR A 37 -25.61 -4.67 8.60
CA THR A 37 -26.63 -3.92 9.34
C THR A 37 -26.17 -2.49 9.68
N ASP A 38 -27.11 -1.62 10.07
CA ASP A 38 -26.82 -0.25 10.54
C ASP A 38 -25.80 -0.23 11.70
N ARG A 39 -25.93 -1.18 12.63
CA ARG A 39 -25.01 -1.31 13.76
C ARG A 39 -23.59 -1.63 13.29
N MET A 40 -23.43 -2.50 12.28
CA MET A 40 -22.13 -2.82 11.70
C MET A 40 -21.53 -1.59 11.00
N ARG A 41 -22.32 -0.86 10.22
CA ARG A 41 -21.89 0.36 9.55
C ARG A 41 -21.45 1.45 10.53
N TYR A 42 -22.16 1.61 11.65
CA TYR A 42 -21.78 2.55 12.71
C TYR A 42 -20.41 2.24 13.32
N ILE A 43 -20.17 0.97 13.68
CA ILE A 43 -18.89 0.51 14.25
C ILE A 43 -17.76 0.68 13.22
N ALA A 44 -17.99 0.27 11.97
CA ALA A 44 -17.02 0.41 10.90
C ALA A 44 -16.64 1.88 10.65
N GLY A 45 -17.60 2.80 10.72
CA GLY A 45 -17.32 4.23 10.62
C GLY A 45 -16.42 4.76 11.74
N ALA A 46 -16.58 4.25 12.98
CA ALA A 46 -15.69 4.60 14.09
C ALA A 46 -14.26 4.07 13.86
N ILE A 47 -14.12 2.82 13.41
CA ILE A 47 -12.82 2.22 13.05
C ILE A 47 -12.16 3.03 11.94
N GLN A 48 -12.92 3.41 10.90
CA GLN A 48 -12.40 4.18 9.78
C GLN A 48 -11.87 5.56 10.20
N ARG A 49 -12.59 6.26 11.08
CA ARG A 49 -12.09 7.53 11.63
C ARG A 49 -10.80 7.34 12.44
N GLY A 50 -10.74 6.29 13.26
CA GLY A 50 -9.55 5.95 14.05
C GLY A 50 -8.34 5.63 13.17
N ALA A 51 -8.51 4.76 12.18
CA ALA A 51 -7.45 4.39 11.23
C ALA A 51 -6.92 5.60 10.45
N GLN A 52 -7.81 6.49 9.98
CA GLN A 52 -7.38 7.72 9.31
C GLN A 52 -6.65 8.68 10.25
N ALA A 53 -7.02 8.77 11.53
CA ALA A 53 -6.30 9.56 12.52
C ALA A 53 -4.89 8.98 12.78
N PHE A 54 -4.80 7.65 12.91
CA PHE A 54 -3.54 6.94 13.08
C PHE A 54 -2.60 7.16 11.88
N LEU A 55 -3.05 6.90 10.65
CA LEU A 55 -2.25 7.09 9.44
C LEU A 55 -1.71 8.51 9.31
N ARG A 56 -2.56 9.52 9.55
CA ARG A 56 -2.12 10.93 9.50
C ARG A 56 -1.02 11.22 10.51
N ARG A 57 -1.11 10.63 11.72
CA ARG A 57 -0.10 10.80 12.76
C ARG A 57 1.19 10.08 12.37
N GLU A 58 1.10 8.81 12.00
CA GLU A 58 2.22 7.96 11.61
C GLU A 58 2.98 8.55 10.42
N TYR A 59 2.28 8.87 9.32
CA TYR A 59 2.91 9.36 8.09
C TYR A 59 3.58 10.71 8.29
N ARG A 60 3.10 11.53 9.22
CA ARG A 60 3.77 12.78 9.59
C ARG A 60 5.16 12.51 10.19
N TYR A 61 5.30 11.52 11.07
CA TYR A 61 6.60 11.17 11.64
C TYR A 61 7.49 10.43 10.65
N VAL A 62 6.91 9.51 9.86
CA VAL A 62 7.64 8.82 8.79
C VAL A 62 8.21 9.82 7.78
N ALA A 63 7.45 10.84 7.39
CA ALA A 63 7.91 11.89 6.48
C ALA A 63 9.14 12.64 7.01
N ILE A 64 9.23 12.88 8.33
CA ILE A 64 10.40 13.51 8.95
C ILE A 64 11.62 12.60 8.82
N VAL A 65 11.46 11.31 9.08
CA VAL A 65 12.57 10.32 8.96
C VAL A 65 13.02 10.22 7.50
N VAL A 66 12.08 10.09 6.56
CA VAL A 66 12.37 10.02 5.12
C VAL A 66 13.10 11.27 4.64
N ALA A 67 12.68 12.46 5.06
CA ALA A 67 13.37 13.70 4.73
C ALA A 67 14.79 13.74 5.30
N GLY A 68 14.98 13.29 6.56
CA GLY A 68 16.31 13.23 7.18
C GLY A 68 17.27 12.28 6.44
N VAL A 69 16.81 11.08 6.08
CA VAL A 69 17.61 10.12 5.31
C VAL A 69 17.89 10.63 3.90
N PHE A 70 16.92 11.28 3.26
CA PHE A 70 17.12 11.88 1.94
C PHE A 70 18.20 12.97 1.96
N ILE A 71 18.17 13.87 2.94
CA ILE A 71 19.21 14.90 3.12
C ILE A 71 20.57 14.25 3.39
N LEU A 72 20.62 13.22 4.24
CA LEU A 72 21.86 12.49 4.53
C LEU A 72 22.46 11.88 3.25
N LEU A 73 21.65 11.22 2.41
CA LEU A 73 22.10 10.65 1.15
C LEU A 73 22.57 11.72 0.16
N LEU A 74 21.92 12.89 0.12
CA LEU A 74 22.39 14.02 -0.68
C LEU A 74 23.74 14.54 -0.19
N VAL A 75 23.93 14.73 1.12
CA VAL A 75 25.21 15.17 1.69
C VAL A 75 26.32 14.15 1.42
N LEU A 76 26.03 12.85 1.52
CA LEU A 76 27.00 11.81 1.17
C LEU A 76 27.35 11.85 -0.33
N SER A 77 26.42 12.21 -1.21
CA SER A 77 26.68 12.30 -2.65
C SER A 77 27.65 13.41 -3.06
N ILE A 78 27.83 14.44 -2.22
CA ILE A 78 28.79 15.54 -2.44
C ILE A 78 30.17 15.27 -1.85
N ILE A 79 30.30 14.27 -0.96
CA ILE A 79 31.58 13.92 -0.33
C ILE A 79 32.44 13.13 -1.32
N PRO A 80 33.67 13.59 -1.62
CA PRO A 80 34.60 12.83 -2.46
C PRO A 80 34.87 11.43 -1.87
N HIS A 81 34.96 10.41 -2.72
CA HIS A 81 35.20 9.00 -2.35
C HIS A 81 34.06 8.29 -1.57
N SER A 82 32.87 8.88 -1.46
CA SER A 82 31.72 8.21 -0.82
C SER A 82 31.11 7.08 -1.67
N GLY A 83 31.34 7.10 -2.99
CA GLY A 83 30.70 6.17 -3.94
C GLY A 83 29.19 6.39 -4.11
N MET A 84 28.60 7.42 -3.50
CA MET A 84 27.17 7.70 -3.60
C MET A 84 26.88 8.68 -4.73
N SER A 85 25.97 8.28 -5.62
CA SER A 85 25.44 9.17 -6.65
C SER A 85 24.23 9.95 -6.11
N PRO A 86 23.98 11.20 -6.57
CA PRO A 86 22.74 11.92 -6.29
C PRO A 86 21.48 11.12 -6.70
N TYR A 87 21.60 10.25 -7.71
CA TYR A 87 20.52 9.36 -8.14
C TYR A 87 20.07 8.38 -7.06
N THR A 88 20.95 8.00 -6.12
CA THR A 88 20.60 7.12 -5.00
C THR A 88 19.61 7.78 -4.06
N ALA A 89 19.78 9.08 -3.76
CA ALA A 89 18.85 9.84 -2.93
C ALA A 89 17.49 9.97 -3.63
N VAL A 90 17.47 10.21 -4.93
CA VAL A 90 16.24 10.28 -5.74
C VAL A 90 15.52 8.93 -5.78
N ALA A 91 16.26 7.84 -6.02
CA ALA A 91 15.70 6.48 -6.04
C ALA A 91 15.11 6.10 -4.66
N TYR A 92 15.79 6.46 -3.57
CA TYR A 92 15.28 6.29 -2.21
C TYR A 92 13.95 7.04 -2.00
N LEU A 93 13.88 8.31 -2.40
CA LEU A 93 12.67 9.11 -2.25
C LEU A 93 11.49 8.54 -3.06
N LEU A 94 11.74 8.12 -4.30
CA LEU A 94 10.72 7.47 -5.13
C LEU A 94 10.21 6.16 -4.51
N GLY A 95 11.11 5.34 -3.98
CA GLY A 95 10.76 4.11 -3.27
C GLY A 95 9.95 4.37 -1.98
N ALA A 96 10.34 5.39 -1.21
CA ALA A 96 9.62 5.80 -0.01
C ALA A 96 8.20 6.29 -0.32
N LEU A 97 8.03 7.07 -1.40
CA LEU A 97 6.72 7.52 -1.87
C LEU A 97 5.86 6.35 -2.35
N ALA A 98 6.42 5.43 -3.14
CA ALA A 98 5.69 4.25 -3.58
C ALA A 98 5.22 3.38 -2.40
N SER A 99 6.09 3.20 -1.39
CA SER A 99 5.76 2.49 -0.14
C SER A 99 4.63 3.18 0.63
N ALA A 100 4.70 4.50 0.78
CA ALA A 100 3.68 5.30 1.45
C ALA A 100 2.31 5.19 0.74
N VAL A 101 2.30 5.23 -0.59
CA VAL A 101 1.05 5.05 -1.36
C VAL A 101 0.49 3.64 -1.15
N ALA A 102 1.33 2.61 -1.25
CA ALA A 102 0.91 1.22 -1.05
C ALA A 102 0.33 0.99 0.36
N GLY A 103 0.99 1.52 1.41
CA GLY A 103 0.52 1.41 2.79
C GLY A 103 -0.81 2.12 3.01
N TYR A 104 -0.98 3.34 2.49
CA TYR A 104 -2.22 4.10 2.61
C TYR A 104 -3.40 3.42 1.91
N VAL A 105 -3.19 2.96 0.66
CA VAL A 105 -4.21 2.25 -0.12
C VAL A 105 -4.58 0.92 0.56
N GLY A 106 -3.59 0.14 0.98
CA GLY A 106 -3.80 -1.13 1.67
C GLY A 106 -4.64 -0.97 2.94
N MET A 107 -4.29 -0.02 3.81
CA MET A 107 -5.05 0.23 5.03
C MET A 107 -6.48 0.72 4.73
N SER A 108 -6.66 1.60 3.72
CA SER A 108 -7.98 2.07 3.33
C SER A 108 -8.88 0.92 2.86
N ILE A 109 -8.35 -0.05 2.11
CA ILE A 109 -9.11 -1.22 1.66
C ILE A 109 -9.41 -2.13 2.85
N ALA A 110 -8.41 -2.47 3.67
CA ALA A 110 -8.57 -3.37 4.83
C ALA A 110 -9.65 -2.88 5.81
N VAL A 111 -9.62 -1.59 6.15
CA VAL A 111 -10.60 -0.99 7.06
C VAL A 111 -12.03 -1.06 6.50
N ARG A 112 -12.18 -0.94 5.17
CA ARG A 112 -13.48 -1.02 4.49
C ARG A 112 -13.93 -2.47 4.27
N SER A 113 -13.01 -3.42 4.11
CA SER A 113 -13.34 -4.83 3.88
C SER A 113 -13.79 -5.54 5.16
N ASN A 114 -13.25 -5.18 6.33
CA ASN A 114 -13.57 -5.81 7.62
C ASN A 114 -15.08 -5.98 7.89
N LEU A 115 -15.86 -4.91 7.65
CA LEU A 115 -17.31 -4.94 7.87
C LEU A 115 -18.01 -5.87 6.87
N ARG A 116 -17.50 -5.95 5.63
CA ARG A 116 -18.04 -6.77 4.54
C ARG A 116 -17.73 -8.24 4.75
N THR A 117 -16.54 -8.55 5.25
CA THR A 117 -16.16 -9.90 5.73
C THR A 117 -17.11 -10.35 6.83
N THR A 118 -17.40 -9.47 7.81
CA THR A 118 -18.34 -9.77 8.89
C THR A 118 -19.76 -9.98 8.36
N ALA A 119 -20.21 -9.13 7.43
CA ALA A 119 -21.52 -9.28 6.79
C ALA A 119 -21.64 -10.60 6.01
N ALA A 120 -20.60 -10.98 5.26
CA ALA A 120 -20.54 -12.24 4.54
C ALA A 120 -20.48 -13.48 5.46
N ALA A 121 -19.79 -13.36 6.60
CA ALA A 121 -19.71 -14.42 7.59
C ALA A 121 -21.08 -14.77 8.23
N GLN A 122 -22.04 -13.84 8.24
CA GLN A 122 -23.42 -14.14 8.65
C GLN A 122 -24.12 -15.14 7.73
N LYS A 123 -23.69 -15.24 6.46
CA LYS A 123 -24.23 -16.19 5.47
C LYS A 123 -23.53 -17.54 5.56
N SER A 124 -22.20 -17.54 5.62
CA SER A 124 -21.39 -18.74 5.91
C SER A 124 -19.93 -18.37 6.18
N LEU A 125 -19.20 -19.24 6.88
CA LEU A 125 -17.76 -19.09 7.10
C LEU A 125 -16.98 -18.98 5.77
N ASN A 126 -17.31 -19.80 4.78
CA ASN A 126 -16.64 -19.79 3.47
C ASN A 126 -16.84 -18.44 2.74
N GLN A 127 -18.04 -17.85 2.82
CA GLN A 127 -18.27 -16.52 2.24
C GLN A 127 -17.47 -15.44 2.96
N GLY A 128 -17.37 -15.49 4.29
CA GLY A 128 -16.50 -14.60 5.05
C GLY A 128 -15.03 -14.71 4.60
N LEU A 129 -14.49 -15.92 4.55
CA LEU A 129 -13.09 -16.18 4.15
C LEU A 129 -12.76 -15.73 2.72
N ARG A 130 -13.73 -15.78 1.79
CA ARG A 130 -13.50 -15.31 0.41
C ARG A 130 -13.47 -13.80 0.27
N VAL A 131 -14.07 -13.06 1.20
CA VAL A 131 -14.13 -11.59 1.20
C VAL A 131 -12.97 -10.97 1.99
N ALA A 132 -12.47 -11.69 3.00
CA ALA A 132 -11.27 -11.32 3.76
C ALA A 132 -10.02 -11.30 2.87
#